data_AF-A0A430QSU0-F1
#
_entry.id   AF-A0A430QSU0-F1
#
_cell.length_a   1.000
_cell.length_b   1.000
_cell.length_c   1.000
_cell.angle_alpha   90.00
_cell.angle_beta   90.00
_cell.angle_gamma   90.00
#
_symmetry.space_group_name_H-M   'P 1'
#
loop_
_entity.id
_entity.type
_entity.pdbx_description
1 polymer ?
#
loop_
_entity_poly.entity_id
_entity_poly.type
_entity_poly.pdbx_seq_one_letter_code
_entity_poly.pdbx_strand_id
1 'polypeptide(L)'
;MYVNSNTNTTHDIVDRTCIKRDDVIATLSHLNVLYYVKGQHVIYLSRDLIQAHQKAMQRRNLRVDAKLLNWKSRDWSKRGRW
;
A
#
# COMPACT_ATOMS: atom_id res chain seq x y z
N MET A 1 -2.31 -15.50 -13.47
CA MET A 1 -0.98 -15.83 -12.90
C MET A 1 -1.13 -15.65 -11.39
N TYR A 2 -1.19 -16.73 -10.63
CA TYR A 2 -1.30 -16.65 -9.17
C TYR A 2 0.04 -16.17 -8.64
N VAL A 3 0.11 -14.97 -8.09
CA VAL A 3 1.29 -14.56 -7.32
C VAL A 3 1.16 -15.26 -5.97
N ASN A 4 1.78 -16.44 -5.85
CA ASN A 4 1.99 -17.10 -4.56
C ASN A 4 3.04 -16.30 -3.80
N SER A 5 2.60 -15.24 -3.12
CA SER A 5 3.41 -14.53 -2.14
C SER A 5 3.13 -15.15 -0.78
N ASN A 6 4.14 -15.81 -0.24
CA ASN A 6 4.13 -16.34 1.12
C ASN A 6 3.65 -15.27 2.12
N THR A 7 2.56 -15.63 2.80
CA THR A 7 2.14 -15.30 4.17
C THR A 7 1.87 -13.87 4.65
N ASN A 8 2.14 -12.74 3.97
CA ASN A 8 1.81 -11.43 4.59
C ASN A 8 1.54 -10.24 3.64
N THR A 9 0.98 -10.47 2.45
CA THR A 9 0.78 -9.42 1.42
C THR A 9 0.15 -8.11 1.91
N THR A 10 -0.87 -8.15 2.79
CA THR A 10 -1.48 -6.93 3.36
C THR A 10 -0.55 -6.20 4.32
N HIS A 11 0.22 -6.94 5.13
CA HIS A 11 1.19 -6.36 6.06
C HIS A 11 2.31 -5.65 5.29
N ASP A 12 2.82 -6.27 4.22
CA ASP A 12 3.87 -5.69 3.38
C ASP A 12 3.45 -4.36 2.75
N ILE A 13 2.17 -4.23 2.36
CA ILE A 13 1.64 -2.97 1.80
C ILE A 13 1.57 -1.91 2.88
N VAL A 14 1.09 -2.25 4.08
CA VAL A 14 1.04 -1.33 5.22
C VAL A 14 2.44 -0.81 5.55
N ASP A 15 3.43 -1.69 5.62
CA ASP A 15 4.81 -1.32 5.95
C ASP A 15 5.45 -0.40 4.90
N ARG A 16 5.16 -0.64 3.61
CA ARG A 16 5.75 0.14 2.51
C ARG A 16 5.09 1.50 2.29
N THR A 17 3.81 1.63 2.63
CA THR A 17 3.00 2.80 2.27
C THR A 17 2.57 3.65 3.45
N CYS A 18 2.68 3.12 4.67
CA CYS A 18 2.13 3.71 5.89
C CYS A 18 0.61 3.95 5.85
N ILE A 19 -0.13 3.31 4.93
CA ILE A 19 -1.59 3.34 4.88
C ILE A 19 -2.13 2.40 5.98
N LYS A 20 -3.20 2.78 6.66
CA LYS A 20 -3.81 1.94 7.69
C LYS A 20 -4.27 0.62 7.09
N ARG A 21 -4.15 -0.47 7.86
CA ARG A 21 -4.54 -1.81 7.42
C ARG A 21 -5.97 -1.87 6.91
N ASP A 22 -6.91 -1.24 7.62
CA ASP A 22 -8.32 -1.23 7.24
C ASP A 22 -8.54 -0.51 5.90
N ASP A 23 -7.84 0.60 5.67
CA ASP A 23 -7.90 1.35 4.40
C ASP A 23 -7.31 0.54 3.24
N VAL A 24 -6.22 -0.22 3.48
CA VAL A 24 -5.67 -1.15 2.48
C VAL A 24 -6.68 -2.23 2.12
N ILE A 25 -7.31 -2.86 3.12
CA ILE A 25 -8.31 -3.92 2.90
C ILE A 25 -9.51 -3.35 2.15
N ALA A 26 -10.05 -2.20 2.59
CA ALA A 26 -11.19 -1.54 1.95
C ALA A 26 -10.90 -1.18 0.49
N THR A 27 -9.73 -0.61 0.22
CA THR A 27 -9.33 -0.20 -1.14
C THR A 27 -9.15 -1.41 -2.06
N LEU A 28 -8.45 -2.46 -1.61
CA LEU A 28 -8.21 -3.64 -2.44
C LEU A 28 -9.49 -4.46 -2.67
N SER A 29 -10.41 -4.45 -1.71
CA SER A 29 -11.75 -5.04 -1.85
C SER A 29 -12.60 -4.26 -2.85
N HIS A 30 -12.57 -2.92 -2.77
CA HIS A 30 -13.25 -2.05 -3.74
C HIS A 30 -12.73 -2.24 -5.17
N LEU A 31 -11.43 -2.49 -5.33
CA LEU A 31 -10.80 -2.79 -6.62
C LEU A 31 -11.01 -4.24 -7.09
N ASN A 32 -11.67 -5.09 -6.30
CA ASN A 32 -11.92 -6.50 -6.58
C ASN A 32 -10.62 -7.30 -6.86
N VAL A 33 -9.55 -6.99 -6.13
CA VAL A 33 -8.25 -7.68 -6.25
C VAL A 33 -7.87 -8.44 -4.98
N LEU A 34 -8.68 -8.35 -3.92
CA LEU A 34 -8.44 -9.01 -2.64
C LEU A 34 -9.40 -10.18 -2.42
N TYR A 35 -8.86 -11.34 -2.08
CA TYR A 35 -9.60 -12.57 -1.82
C TYR A 35 -9.23 -13.15 -0.47
N TYR A 36 -10.17 -13.81 0.19
CA TYR A 36 -9.93 -14.48 1.47
C TYR A 36 -9.99 -16.00 1.27
N VAL A 37 -8.84 -16.66 1.43
CA VAL A 37 -8.69 -18.09 1.17
C VAL A 37 -7.91 -18.72 2.32
N LYS A 38 -8.46 -19.79 2.92
CA LYS A 38 -7.81 -20.55 4.02
C LYS A 38 -7.30 -19.67 5.18
N GLY A 39 -8.06 -18.66 5.56
CA GLY A 39 -7.71 -17.77 6.67
C GLY A 39 -6.72 -16.65 6.33
N GLN A 40 -6.36 -16.47 5.05
CA GLN A 40 -5.41 -15.46 4.61
C GLN A 40 -5.94 -14.62 3.46
N HIS A 41 -5.51 -13.36 3.41
CA HIS A 41 -5.75 -12.48 2.28
C HIS A 41 -4.76 -12.75 1.15
N VAL A 42 -5.29 -13.00 -0.04
CA VAL A 42 -4.53 -13.22 -1.28
C VAL A 42 -4.90 -12.12 -2.27
N ILE A 43 -3.88 -11.54 -2.90
CA ILE A 43 -4.09 -10.56 -3.97
C ILE A 43 -4.06 -11.26 -5.32
N TYR A 44 -5.04 -10.97 -6.17
CA TYR A 44 -5.10 -11.43 -7.55
C TYR A 44 -5.05 -10.24 -8.50
N LEU A 45 -4.12 -10.28 -9.45
CA LEU A 45 -3.96 -9.27 -10.49
C LEU A 45 -3.98 -9.95 -11.85
N SER A 46 -4.95 -9.59 -12.69
CA SER A 46 -4.97 -10.00 -14.09
C SER A 46 -4.01 -9.13 -14.91
N ARG A 47 -3.59 -9.62 -16.08
CA ARG A 47 -2.76 -8.83 -17.01
C ARG A 47 -3.46 -7.54 -17.43
N ASP A 48 -4.77 -7.63 -17.68
CA ASP A 48 -5.58 -6.48 -18.10
C ASP A 48 -5.67 -5.41 -17.01
N LEU A 49 -5.82 -5.81 -15.73
CA LEU A 49 -5.80 -4.91 -14.58
C LEU A 49 -4.46 -4.17 -14.46
N ILE A 50 -3.35 -4.90 -14.66
CA ILE A 50 -2.01 -4.31 -14.62
C ILE A 50 -1.85 -3.29 -15.75
N GLN A 51 -2.23 -3.63 -16.97
CA GLN A 51 -2.13 -2.71 -18.12
C GLN A 51 -3.01 -1.47 -17.95
N ALA A 52 -4.25 -1.65 -17.48
CA ALA A 52 -5.17 -0.54 -17.20
C ALA A 52 -4.59 0.40 -16.13
N HIS A 53 -4.03 -0.17 -15.06
CA HIS A 53 -3.37 0.61 -14.01
C HIS A 53 -2.16 1.38 -14.54
N GLN A 54 -1.29 0.74 -15.33
CA GLN A 54 -0.12 1.39 -15.94
C GLN A 54 -0.54 2.57 -16.83
N LYS A 55 -1.55 2.39 -17.69
CA LYS A 55 -2.09 3.47 -18.54
C LYS A 55 -2.67 4.62 -17.72
N ALA A 56 -3.39 4.32 -16.63
CA ALA A 56 -3.90 5.35 -15.73
C ALA A 56 -2.77 6.11 -15.01
N MET A 57 -1.69 5.41 -14.64
CA MET A 57 -0.54 5.98 -13.95
C MET A 57 0.33 6.87 -14.85
N GLN A 58 0.38 6.60 -16.15
CA GLN A 58 1.06 7.46 -17.14
C GLN A 58 0.48 8.87 -17.18
N ARG A 59 -0.79 9.06 -16.81
CA ARG A 59 -1.42 10.40 -16.75
C ARG A 59 -0.99 11.21 -15.52
N ARG A 60 -0.33 10.58 -14.54
CA ARG A 60 0.08 11.20 -13.28
C ARG A 60 1.53 11.67 -13.36
N ASN A 61 1.73 12.87 -13.90
CA ASN A 61 3.06 13.41 -14.20
C ASN A 61 3.83 13.93 -12.97
N LEU A 62 3.14 14.35 -11.92
CA LEU A 62 3.77 14.85 -10.69
C LEU A 62 3.87 13.75 -9.63
N ARG A 63 5.08 13.55 -9.09
CA ARG A 63 5.39 12.61 -8.01
C ARG A 63 6.29 13.26 -6.98
N VAL A 64 6.17 12.82 -5.73
CA VAL A 64 7.04 13.25 -4.63
C VAL A 64 8.29 12.38 -4.63
N ASP A 65 9.47 13.00 -4.67
CA ASP A 65 10.73 12.32 -4.40
C ASP A 65 11.03 12.40 -2.89
N ALA A 66 11.03 11.24 -2.22
CA ALA A 66 11.29 11.14 -0.80
C ALA A 66 12.70 11.64 -0.41
N LYS A 67 13.68 11.58 -1.33
CA LYS A 67 15.06 12.03 -1.05
C LYS A 67 15.17 13.55 -0.90
N LEU A 68 14.22 14.29 -1.47
CA LEU A 68 14.17 15.74 -1.41
C LEU A 68 13.36 16.25 -0.21
N LEU A 69 12.76 15.34 0.58
CA LEU A 69 11.97 15.70 1.75
C LEU A 69 12.89 15.98 2.95
N ASN A 70 13.25 17.24 3.15
CA ASN A 70 13.95 17.68 4.37
C ASN A 70 12.95 17.92 5.51
N TRP A 71 12.49 16.85 6.15
CA TRP A 71 11.55 16.90 7.26
C TRP A 71 11.98 15.94 8.38
N LYS A 72 11.84 16.39 9.62
CA LYS A 72 12.05 15.57 10.83
C LYS A 72 10.84 15.71 11.72
N SER A 73 10.34 14.57 12.22
CA SER A 73 9.25 14.59 13.17
C SER A 73 9.66 15.33 14.44
N ARG A 74 8.75 16.13 14.98
CA ARG A 74 8.96 16.76 16.28
C ARG A 74 8.82 15.70 17.36
N ASP A 75 9.84 15.56 18.19
CA ASP A 75 9.80 14.71 19.36
C ASP A 75 9.03 15.41 20.48
N TRP A 76 7.79 14.98 20.71
CA TRP A 76 6.92 15.53 21.75
C TRP A 76 7.20 14.93 23.13
N SER A 77 7.96 13.83 23.21
CA SER A 77 8.29 13.16 24.48
C SER A 77 9.34 13.91 25.30
N LYS A 78 10.13 14.80 24.65
CA LYS A 78 11.19 15.60 25.28
C LYS A 78 10.71 16.90 25.94
N ARG A 79 9.40 17.16 25.97
CA ARG A 79 8.87 18.22 26.83
C ARG A 79 8.90 17.71 28.28
N GLY A 80 10.06 17.84 28.93
CA GLY A 80 10.16 17.75 30.39
C GLY A 80 9.03 18.57 31.01
N ARG A 81 8.16 17.91 31.77
CA ARG A 81 8.20 17.97 33.25
C ARG A 81 8.63 19.37 33.70
N TRP A 82 7.61 20.20 33.93
CA TRP A 82 7.71 21.38 34.79
C TRP A 82 8.28 20.98 36.15
#